data_AF-A0A5S4F7M7-F1
#
_entry.id   AF-A0A5S4F7M7-F1
#
_cell.length_a   1.000
_cell.length_b   1.000
_cell.length_c   1.000
_cell.angle_alpha   90.00
_cell.angle_beta   90.00
_cell.angle_gamma   90.00
#
_symmetry.space_group_name_H-M   'P 1'
#
loop_
_entity.id
_entity.type
_entity.pdbx_description
1 polymer ?
#
loop_
_entity_poly.entity_id
_entity_poly.type
_entity_poly.pdbx_seq_one_letter_code
_entity_poly.pdbx_strand_id
1 'polypeptide(L)' 'LVPHPPVTLSTLVNSLKGVSARLLRKEYTAHVRRYLRGGHLWSPSYFAAPCGGAPLSITKDYIDNQKRPG' A
#
# COMPACT_ATOMS: atom_id res chain seq x y z
N LEU A 1 9.30 15.06 8.28
CA LEU A 1 9.01 15.21 6.84
C LEU A 1 9.89 14.25 6.08
N VAL A 2 9.33 13.30 5.33
CA VAL A 2 10.15 12.57 4.34
C VAL A 2 10.62 13.62 3.33
N PRO A 3 11.93 13.78 3.08
CA PRO A 3 12.43 14.70 2.07
C PRO A 3 11.74 14.37 0.75
N HIS A 4 11.30 15.39 0.01
CA HIS A 4 10.67 15.15 -1.29
C HIS A 4 11.64 14.32 -2.15
N PRO A 5 11.30 13.06 -2.44
CA PRO A 5 12.24 12.20 -3.14
C PRO A 5 12.46 12.75 -4.56
N PRO A 6 13.64 12.53 -5.17
CA PRO A 6 13.87 12.94 -6.56
C PRO A 6 12.97 12.18 -7.56
N VAL A 7 12.19 11.21 -7.08
CA VAL A 7 11.24 10.41 -7.85
C VAL A 7 9.81 10.76 -7.48
N THR A 8 8.89 10.62 -8.43
CA THR A 8 7.47 10.86 -8.16
C THR A 8 6.95 9.89 -7.08
N LEU A 9 6.04 10.37 -6.23
CA LEU A 9 5.46 9.56 -5.15
C LEU A 9 4.77 8.29 -5.68
N SER A 10 4.11 8.37 -6.85
CA SER A 10 3.51 7.20 -7.50
C SER A 10 4.56 6.11 -7.81
N THR A 11 5.71 6.51 -8.34
CA THR A 11 6.81 5.58 -8.68
C THR A 11 7.37 4.93 -7.43
N LEU A 12 7.61 5.72 -6.38
CA LEU A 12 8.11 5.21 -5.10
C LEU A 12 7.12 4.21 -4.50
N VAL A 13 5.84 4.55 -4.41
CA VAL A 13 4.81 3.67 -3.83
C VAL A 13 4.64 2.40 -4.65
N ASN A 14 4.65 2.49 -5.99
CA ASN A 14 4.56 1.31 -6.86
C ASN A 14 5.75 0.37 -6.67
N SER A 15 6.96 0.92 -6.55
CA SER A 15 8.17 0.13 -6.28
C SER A 15 8.07 -0.57 -4.92
N LEU A 16 7.70 0.15 -3.87
CA LEU A 16 7.55 -0.41 -2.52
C LEU A 16 6.49 -1.50 -2.46
N LYS A 17 5.30 -1.27 -3.03
CA LYS A 17 4.24 -2.27 -3.13
C LYS A 17 4.68 -3.50 -3.93
N GLY A 18 5.36 -3.29 -5.06
CA GLY A 18 5.83 -4.37 -5.93
C GLY A 18 6.89 -5.24 -5.25
N VAL A 19 7.92 -4.62 -4.67
CA VAL A 19 9.02 -5.32 -4.00
C VAL A 19 8.52 -6.07 -2.77
N SER A 20 7.75 -5.41 -1.90
CA SER A 20 7.17 -6.08 -0.72
C SER A 20 6.27 -7.24 -1.12
N ALA A 21 5.43 -7.09 -2.15
CA ALA A 21 4.58 -8.18 -2.63
C ALA A 21 5.39 -9.35 -3.21
N ARG A 22 6.54 -9.09 -3.84
CA ARG A 22 7.44 -10.13 -4.33
C ARG A 22 8.13 -10.86 -3.18
N LEU A 23 8.66 -10.13 -2.21
CA LEU A 23 9.38 -10.71 -1.06
C LEU A 23 8.44 -11.54 -0.17
N LEU A 24 7.25 -11.01 0.17
CA LEU A 24 6.26 -11.74 0.96
C LEU A 24 5.81 -13.02 0.28
N ARG A 25 5.61 -13.00 -1.04
CA ARG A 25 5.30 -14.23 -1.79
C ARG A 25 6.46 -15.21 -1.77
N LYS A 26 7.72 -14.75 -1.81
CA LYS A 26 8.90 -15.63 -1.78
C LYS A 26 9.08 -16.28 -0.41
N GLU A 27 9.05 -15.49 0.66
CA GLU A 27 9.36 -15.93 2.03
C GLU A 27 8.20 -16.69 2.68
N TYR A 28 6.95 -16.28 2.41
CA TYR A 28 5.77 -16.80 3.11
C TYR A 28 4.74 -17.43 2.17
N THR A 29 5.21 -18.06 1.08
CA THR A 29 4.37 -18.58 -0.02
C THR A 29 3.11 -19.31 0.48
N ALA A 30 3.29 -20.31 1.36
CA ALA A 30 2.19 -21.16 1.82
C ALA A 30 1.16 -20.39 2.67
N HIS A 31 1.63 -19.45 3.49
CA HIS A 31 0.77 -18.62 4.33
C HIS A 31 0.00 -17.59 3.50
N VAL A 32 0.73 -16.85 2.65
CA VAL A 32 0.17 -15.78 1.82
C VAL A 32 -0.87 -16.29 0.83
N ARG A 33 -0.63 -17.45 0.19
CA ARG A 33 -1.59 -18.05 -0.75
C ARG A 33 -2.94 -18.39 -0.12
N ARG A 34 -2.97 -18.70 1.18
CA ARG A 34 -4.21 -19.02 1.90
C ARG A 34 -5.15 -17.82 2.04
N TYR A 35 -4.59 -16.62 2.16
CA TYR A 35 -5.36 -15.40 2.44
C TYR A 35 -5.60 -14.51 1.22
N LEU A 36 -4.83 -14.70 0.14
CA LEU A 36 -5.01 -13.92 -1.09
C LEU A 36 -6.10 -14.50 -2.00
N ARG A 37 -7.35 -14.12 -1.79
CA ARG A 37 -8.41 -14.29 -2.80
C ARG A 37 -8.19 -13.24 -3.91
N GLY A 38 -7.76 -13.69 -5.09
CA GLY A 38 -7.47 -12.82 -6.24
C GLY A 38 -5.99 -12.48 -6.45
N GLY A 39 -5.06 -13.01 -5.66
CA GLY A 39 -3.62 -12.97 -5.96
C GLY A 39 -2.90 -11.63 -5.75
N HIS A 40 -3.60 -10.56 -5.36
CA HIS A 40 -3.01 -9.23 -5.12
C HIS A 40 -2.81 -8.94 -3.63
N LEU A 41 -1.57 -8.62 -3.22
CA LEU A 41 -1.25 -8.25 -1.83
C LEU A 41 -1.67 -6.82 -1.47
N TRP A 42 -1.65 -5.91 -2.44
CA TRP A 42 -1.91 -4.51 -2.22
C TRP A 42 -2.96 -4.01 -3.20
N SER A 43 -3.78 -3.07 -2.75
CA SER A 43 -4.65 -2.29 -3.64
C SER A 43 -3.81 -1.46 -4.61
N PRO A 44 -4.27 -1.25 -5.86
CA PRO A 44 -3.65 -0.29 -6.79
C PRO A 44 -3.57 1.13 -6.20
N SER A 45 -4.57 1.52 -5.41
CA SER A 45 -4.70 2.87 -4.84
C SER A 45 -3.68 3.16 -3.73
N TYR A 46 -3.20 4.38 -3.64
CA TYR A 46 -2.35 4.85 -2.55
C TYR A 46 -2.75 6.25 -2.09
N PHE A 47 -2.43 6.56 -0.83
CA PHE A 47 -2.62 7.88 -0.22
C PHE A 47 -1.29 8.35 0.35
N ALA A 48 -0.96 9.62 0.13
CA ALA A 48 0.23 10.26 0.68
C ALA A 48 -0.15 11.68 1.11
N ALA A 49 0.11 12.00 2.37
CA ALA A 49 -0.12 13.33 2.94
C ALA A 49 1.11 13.78 3.72
N PRO A 50 1.43 15.09 3.74
CA PRO A 50 2.47 15.64 4.59
C PRO A 50 2.20 15.30 6.06
N CYS A 51 3.18 14.67 6.71
CA CYS A 51 3.13 14.38 8.13
C CYS A 51 3.55 15.65 8.90
N GLY A 52 2.63 16.59 9.01
CA GLY A 52 2.74 17.83 9.77
C GLY A 52 1.39 18.40 10.20
N GLY A 53 0.33 17.59 10.13
CA GLY A 53 -1.03 18.02 10.45
C GLY A 53 -2.17 17.17 9.87
N ALA A 54 -1.92 15.97 9.33
CA ALA A 54 -3.00 15.09 8.88
C ALA A 54 -3.65 14.39 10.09
N PRO A 55 -4.86 14.77 10.52
CA PRO A 55 -5.53 14.11 11.62
C PRO A 55 -5.84 12.65 11.27
N LEU A 56 -5.78 11.78 12.28
CA LEU A 56 -6.06 10.34 12.15
C LEU A 56 -7.41 10.03 11.48
N SER A 57 -8.36 10.98 11.53
CA SER A 57 -9.64 10.91 10.82
C SER A 57 -9.47 10.73 9.32
N ILE A 58 -8.53 11.44 8.66
CA ILE A 58 -8.33 11.35 7.20
C ILE A 58 -7.85 9.95 6.80
N THR A 59 -6.95 9.35 7.58
CA THR A 59 -6.47 7.98 7.33
C THR A 59 -7.59 6.97 7.49
N LYS A 60 -8.44 7.14 8.52
CA LYS A 60 -9.61 6.28 8.75
C LYS A 60 -10.61 6.39 7.60
N ASP A 61 -10.96 7.60 7.20
CA ASP A 61 -11.89 7.86 6.10
C ASP A 61 -11.37 7.28 4.78
N TYR A 62 -10.06 7.35 4.52
CA TYR A 62 -9.47 6.72 3.33
C TYR A 62 -9.62 5.19 3.34
N ILE A 63 -9.37 4.54 4.48
CA ILE A 63 -9.50 3.07 4.60
C ILE A 63 -10.96 2.65 4.44
N ASP A 64 -11.90 3.36 5.08
CA ASP A 64 -13.33 3.04 5.06
C ASP A 64 -13.93 3.22 3.65
N ASN A 65 -13.49 4.23 2.91
CA ASN A 65 -13.97 4.51 1.54
C ASN A 65 -13.23 3.72 0.45
N GLN A 66 -12.22 2.92 0.81
CA GLN A 66 -11.50 2.13 -0.17
C GLN A 66 -12.40 1.02 -0.71
N LYS A 67 -12.73 1.06 -2.01
CA LYS A 67 -13.52 0.01 -2.68
C LYS A 67 -12.92 -1.36 -2.40
N ARG A 68 -13.72 -2.23 -1.79
CA ARG A 68 -13.36 -3.63 -1.56
C ARG A 68 -13.68 -4.41 -2.84
N PRO A 69 -12.75 -5.22 -3.37
CA PRO A 69 -13.10 -6.15 -4.44
C PRO A 69 -14.12 -7.16 -3.88
N GLY A 70 -15.25 -7.30 -4.57
CA GLY A 70 -16.18 -8.42 -4.39
C GLY A 70 -15.71 -9.64 -5.17
#